data_AF-A0A1H7C7K6-F1
#
_entry.id   AF-A0A1H7C7K6-F1
#
_cell.length_a   1.000
_cell.length_b   1.000
_cell.length_c   1.000
_cell.angle_alpha   90.00
_cell.angle_beta   90.00
_cell.angle_gamma   90.00
#
_symmetry.space_group_name_H-M   'P 1'
#
loop_
_entity.id
_entity.type
_entity.pdbx_description
1 polymer ?
#
loop_
_entity_poly.entity_id
_entity_poly.type
_entity_poly.pdbx_seq_one_letter_code
_entity_poly.pdbx_strand_id
1 'polypeptide(L)'
;MTYDGRMRELGFWAAPKEGTPEYEALASRLGEQNRDPAFKKFMKERVDKAHALKFIQTVNGAGLPQDNMIREYNEEYNNRLFNHSIHDMPSSFNTAEAFTRYLPHMSVFKLLREIDHIVSFVDYLDFVTSDDDGLKDLAGLQFMEDDVIYSFNGSHDPEELTFRCAEALVFAVSGVSLVKHGSEINVLMLAGEKCDLAEKTAEIEASFSQILESPLKPRIAPSEDLERRAVPLVEGTSLWKTIVMCRIDTVSSTIDVRYISQDCGYSFMGITDDLGTLMNSEGKFFDDRCEDMAKEMSKRMSAYQSLFEFIKVCLNLPLYVNRNEENTKVERHPTAYRDIRSQLKYKKVEKYAPISEKVATRSVIFIQPSQSEGSRNKTFYSPNIKIETSGYWKKLSLDKVGQDKVGQPIHGRTWVEKRISWVEESSKTEPLSTSSSSSSSRNHSVNPGIIYVMRCAAHGKDIFKIGLTTRTADLRSNELTSSTSAPDQFLVVEEWEVGDCELAEKIIHERLEPFRINPKREFFHARYSVIFSVIRDVIAEIDPDFEN
;
A
#
# COMPACT_ATOMS: atom_id res chain seq x y z
N MET A 1 -22.93 0.31 -1.39
CA MET A 1 -23.65 -0.83 -0.74
C MET A 1 -22.95 -1.13 0.58
N THR A 2 -23.64 -1.26 1.73
CA THR A 2 -22.99 -1.55 3.02
C THR A 2 -22.28 -2.90 3.02
N TYR A 3 -21.37 -3.16 3.97
CA TYR A 3 -20.71 -4.46 4.15
C TYR A 3 -21.68 -5.64 4.07
N ASP A 4 -22.83 -5.54 4.76
CA ASP A 4 -23.82 -6.61 4.75
C ASP A 4 -24.50 -6.82 3.41
N GLY A 5 -24.73 -5.75 2.67
CA GLY A 5 -25.21 -5.85 1.30
C GLY A 5 -24.22 -6.61 0.45
N ARG A 6 -22.92 -6.27 0.56
CA ARG A 6 -21.85 -6.89 -0.23
C ARG A 6 -21.67 -8.36 0.15
N MET A 7 -21.63 -8.70 1.44
CA MET A 7 -21.55 -10.09 1.90
C MET A 7 -22.78 -10.92 1.51
N ARG A 8 -23.98 -10.31 1.49
CA ARG A 8 -25.20 -10.99 1.03
C ARG A 8 -25.15 -11.29 -0.46
N GLU A 9 -24.73 -10.32 -1.27
CA GLU A 9 -24.55 -10.53 -2.70
C GLU A 9 -23.51 -11.62 -2.96
N LEU A 10 -22.38 -11.56 -2.25
CA LEU A 10 -21.32 -12.56 -2.33
C LEU A 10 -21.84 -13.96 -1.96
N GLY A 11 -22.59 -14.06 -0.87
CA GLY A 11 -23.21 -15.31 -0.41
C GLY A 11 -24.28 -15.86 -1.35
N PHE A 12 -25.00 -15.00 -2.06
CA PHE A 12 -25.98 -15.41 -3.08
C PHE A 12 -25.31 -16.12 -4.26
N TRP A 13 -24.12 -15.66 -4.66
CA TRP A 13 -23.34 -16.26 -5.76
C TRP A 13 -22.39 -17.38 -5.32
N ALA A 14 -22.17 -17.54 -4.02
CA ALA A 14 -21.28 -18.54 -3.47
C ALA A 14 -21.75 -19.96 -3.83
N ALA A 15 -20.81 -20.79 -4.30
CA ALA A 15 -21.07 -22.22 -4.41
C ALA A 15 -21.38 -22.81 -3.02
N PRO A 16 -22.24 -23.85 -2.94
CA PRO A 16 -22.43 -24.59 -1.71
C PRO A 16 -21.10 -25.12 -1.17
N LYS A 17 -21.01 -25.30 0.15
CA LYS A 17 -19.77 -25.78 0.77
C LYS A 17 -19.48 -27.21 0.36
N GLU A 18 -18.21 -27.51 0.07
CA GLU A 18 -17.76 -28.86 -0.19
C GLU A 18 -18.16 -29.80 0.96
N GLY A 19 -18.62 -31.01 0.62
CA GLY A 19 -19.17 -31.99 1.57
C GLY A 19 -20.65 -31.79 1.94
N THR A 20 -21.35 -30.82 1.34
CA THR A 20 -22.81 -30.69 1.47
C THR A 20 -23.56 -31.40 0.33
N PRO A 21 -24.79 -31.90 0.54
CA PRO A 21 -25.61 -32.48 -0.53
C PRO A 21 -25.82 -31.52 -1.71
N GLU A 22 -25.96 -30.23 -1.43
CA GLU A 22 -26.12 -29.19 -2.46
C GLU A 22 -24.87 -29.04 -3.31
N TYR A 23 -23.67 -29.19 -2.73
CA TYR A 23 -22.42 -29.18 -3.47
C TYR A 23 -22.31 -30.40 -4.38
N GLU A 24 -22.61 -31.60 -3.87
CA GLU A 24 -22.59 -32.84 -4.66
C GLU A 24 -23.55 -32.77 -5.84
N ALA A 25 -24.77 -32.25 -5.63
CA ALA A 25 -25.74 -32.02 -6.69
C ALA A 25 -25.23 -31.01 -7.75
N LEU A 26 -24.61 -29.91 -7.32
CA LEU A 26 -24.01 -28.94 -8.24
C LEU A 26 -22.86 -29.56 -9.04
N ALA A 27 -21.96 -30.29 -8.38
CA ALA A 27 -20.80 -30.95 -8.99
C ALA A 27 -21.24 -31.99 -10.03
N SER A 28 -22.24 -32.80 -9.72
CA SER A 28 -22.81 -33.78 -10.65
C SER A 28 -23.37 -33.10 -11.92
N ARG A 29 -24.18 -32.05 -11.74
CA ARG A 29 -24.75 -31.28 -12.86
C ARG A 29 -23.66 -30.64 -13.74
N LEU A 30 -22.63 -30.07 -13.14
CA LEU A 30 -21.49 -29.50 -13.87
C LEU A 30 -20.72 -30.59 -14.63
N GLY A 31 -20.56 -31.77 -14.05
CA GLY A 31 -19.93 -32.92 -14.71
C GLY A 31 -20.68 -33.38 -15.96
N GLU A 32 -22.02 -33.37 -15.93
CA GLU A 32 -22.86 -33.67 -17.09
C GLU A 32 -22.75 -32.59 -18.18
N GLN A 33 -22.86 -31.31 -17.81
CA GLN A 33 -22.74 -30.19 -18.75
C GLN A 33 -21.35 -30.12 -19.39
N ASN A 34 -20.32 -30.50 -18.65
CA ASN A 34 -18.95 -30.59 -19.14
C ASN A 34 -18.75 -31.72 -20.18
N ARG A 35 -19.80 -32.42 -20.62
CA ARG A 35 -19.73 -33.31 -21.80
C ARG A 35 -20.06 -32.58 -23.10
N ASP A 36 -20.76 -31.45 -23.04
CA ASP A 36 -21.10 -30.61 -24.19
C ASP A 36 -19.88 -29.79 -24.66
N PRO A 37 -19.40 -29.98 -25.91
CA PRO A 37 -18.31 -29.18 -26.47
C PRO A 37 -18.58 -27.68 -26.50
N ALA A 38 -19.83 -27.25 -26.68
CA ALA A 38 -20.18 -25.82 -26.70
C ALA A 38 -20.02 -25.22 -25.30
N PHE A 39 -20.54 -25.90 -24.27
CA PHE A 39 -20.34 -25.53 -22.88
C PHE A 39 -18.86 -25.49 -22.49
N LYS A 40 -18.06 -26.49 -22.88
CA LYS A 40 -16.59 -26.48 -22.63
C LYS A 40 -15.92 -25.24 -23.21
N LYS A 41 -16.23 -24.90 -24.46
CA LYS A 41 -15.66 -23.72 -25.13
C LYS A 41 -16.06 -22.43 -24.42
N PHE A 42 -17.33 -22.32 -24.04
CA PHE A 42 -17.86 -21.19 -23.28
C PHE A 42 -17.16 -21.03 -21.92
N MET A 43 -17.02 -22.12 -21.15
CA MET A 43 -16.34 -22.10 -19.86
C MET A 43 -14.85 -21.77 -19.99
N LYS A 44 -14.16 -22.34 -20.99
CA LYS A 44 -12.75 -22.04 -21.24
C LYS A 44 -12.52 -20.55 -21.50
N GLU A 45 -13.39 -19.91 -22.29
CA GLU A 45 -13.27 -18.47 -22.56
C GLU A 45 -13.46 -17.62 -21.30
N ARG A 46 -14.41 -18.00 -20.42
CA ARG A 46 -14.61 -17.32 -19.14
C ARG A 46 -13.43 -17.48 -18.19
N VAL A 47 -12.88 -18.68 -18.09
CA VAL A 47 -11.66 -18.97 -17.32
C VAL A 47 -10.49 -18.15 -17.85
N ASP A 48 -10.29 -18.11 -19.17
CA ASP A 48 -9.23 -17.32 -19.80
C ASP A 48 -9.37 -15.81 -19.49
N LYS A 49 -10.60 -15.28 -19.51
CA LYS A 49 -10.90 -13.89 -19.11
C LYS A 49 -10.66 -13.64 -17.62
N ALA A 50 -11.07 -14.57 -16.75
CA ALA A 50 -10.87 -14.48 -15.31
C ALA A 50 -9.38 -14.46 -14.95
N HIS A 51 -8.58 -15.36 -15.52
CA HIS A 51 -7.12 -15.37 -15.33
C HIS A 51 -6.45 -14.11 -15.89
N ALA A 52 -6.87 -13.64 -17.07
CA ALA A 52 -6.33 -12.41 -17.64
C ALA A 52 -6.65 -11.19 -16.77
N LEU A 53 -7.85 -11.12 -16.21
CA LEU A 53 -8.24 -10.06 -15.28
C LEU A 53 -7.49 -10.16 -13.93
N LYS A 54 -7.37 -11.36 -13.36
CA LYS A 54 -6.56 -11.59 -12.15
C LYS A 54 -5.14 -11.07 -12.35
N PHE A 55 -4.51 -11.45 -13.46
CA PHE A 55 -3.12 -11.09 -13.74
C PHE A 55 -2.93 -9.62 -14.09
N ILE A 56 -3.75 -9.03 -14.98
CA ILE A 56 -3.52 -7.64 -15.43
C ILE A 56 -3.57 -6.65 -14.26
N GLN A 57 -4.38 -6.95 -13.24
CA GLN A 57 -4.49 -6.15 -12.02
C GLN A 57 -3.27 -6.28 -11.10
N THR A 58 -2.37 -7.24 -11.27
CA THR A 58 -1.13 -7.25 -10.48
C THR A 58 -0.06 -6.34 -11.08
N VAL A 59 -0.25 -5.88 -12.32
CA VAL A 59 0.77 -5.15 -13.09
C VAL A 59 0.31 -3.79 -13.61
N ASN A 60 -0.92 -3.36 -13.30
CA ASN A 60 -1.48 -2.09 -13.76
C ASN A 60 -1.50 -0.98 -12.69
N GLY A 61 -0.73 -1.16 -11.62
CA GLY A 61 -0.51 -0.21 -10.53
C GLY A 61 0.48 0.91 -10.85
N ALA A 62 0.46 1.95 -10.01
CA ALA A 62 1.38 3.09 -10.09
C ALA A 62 2.76 2.75 -9.51
N GLY A 63 2.86 1.69 -8.69
CA GLY A 63 4.12 1.26 -8.08
C GLY A 63 4.44 1.95 -6.75
N LEU A 64 3.46 2.61 -6.15
CA LEU A 64 3.53 3.21 -4.83
C LEU A 64 3.26 2.16 -3.73
N PRO A 65 3.65 2.43 -2.47
CA PRO A 65 3.44 1.46 -1.39
C PRO A 65 1.97 1.05 -1.19
N GLN A 66 1.02 1.99 -1.30
CA GLN A 66 -0.40 1.70 -1.09
C GLN A 66 -1.01 0.82 -2.18
N ASP A 67 -0.74 1.10 -3.46
CA ASP A 67 -1.36 0.32 -4.54
C ASP A 67 -0.74 -1.08 -4.63
N ASN A 68 0.55 -1.23 -4.31
CA ASN A 68 1.18 -2.55 -4.16
C ASN A 68 0.48 -3.38 -3.07
N MET A 69 0.28 -2.81 -1.87
CA MET A 69 -0.40 -3.51 -0.77
C MET A 69 -1.85 -3.90 -1.13
N ILE A 70 -2.62 -3.02 -1.76
CA ILE A 70 -3.99 -3.34 -2.20
C ILE A 70 -3.99 -4.49 -3.21
N ARG A 71 -3.01 -4.51 -4.12
CA ARG A 71 -2.86 -5.58 -5.12
C ARG A 71 -2.46 -6.91 -4.49
N GLU A 72 -1.59 -6.91 -3.47
CA GLU A 72 -1.24 -8.10 -2.68
C GLU A 72 -2.51 -8.75 -2.08
N TYR A 73 -3.39 -7.97 -1.45
CA TYR A 73 -4.67 -8.49 -0.93
C TYR A 73 -5.59 -9.02 -2.03
N ASN A 74 -5.74 -8.28 -3.12
CA ASN A 74 -6.59 -8.72 -4.23
C ASN A 74 -6.04 -10.00 -4.91
N GLU A 75 -4.71 -10.14 -4.99
CA GLU A 75 -4.07 -11.36 -5.47
C GLU A 75 -4.33 -12.52 -4.52
N GLU A 76 -4.14 -12.34 -3.22
CA GLU A 76 -4.41 -13.35 -2.19
C GLU A 76 -5.87 -13.84 -2.25
N TYR A 77 -6.84 -12.92 -2.36
CA TYR A 77 -8.25 -13.27 -2.44
C TYR A 77 -8.60 -14.00 -3.73
N ASN A 78 -8.05 -13.57 -4.87
CA ASN A 78 -8.23 -14.30 -6.12
C ASN A 78 -7.54 -15.66 -6.11
N ASN A 79 -6.37 -15.81 -5.47
CA ASN A 79 -5.68 -17.09 -5.31
C ASN A 79 -6.55 -18.07 -4.50
N ARG A 80 -7.08 -17.63 -3.36
CA ARG A 80 -8.00 -18.45 -2.55
C ARG A 80 -9.27 -18.81 -3.31
N LEU A 81 -9.84 -17.85 -4.03
CA LEU A 81 -11.06 -18.08 -4.80
C LEU A 81 -10.85 -19.12 -5.92
N PHE A 82 -9.71 -19.07 -6.61
CA PHE A 82 -9.45 -19.92 -7.78
C PHE A 82 -9.00 -21.33 -7.38
N ASN A 83 -8.25 -21.45 -6.28
CA ASN A 83 -7.71 -22.72 -5.83
C ASN A 83 -8.58 -23.42 -4.78
N HIS A 84 -9.48 -22.68 -4.12
CA HIS A 84 -10.32 -23.18 -3.04
C HIS A 84 -11.76 -22.69 -3.18
N SER A 85 -12.24 -21.88 -2.23
CA SER A 85 -13.61 -21.40 -2.20
C SER A 85 -13.70 -19.98 -1.63
N ILE A 86 -14.82 -19.33 -1.93
CA ILE A 86 -15.21 -18.06 -1.31
C ILE A 86 -15.39 -18.18 0.21
N HIS A 87 -15.63 -19.39 0.71
CA HIS A 87 -15.71 -19.69 2.14
C HIS A 87 -14.34 -19.71 2.83
N ASP A 88 -13.24 -19.65 2.06
CA ASP A 88 -11.88 -19.78 2.56
C ASP A 88 -11.15 -18.44 2.76
N MET A 89 -11.85 -17.32 2.57
CA MET A 89 -11.31 -15.98 2.78
C MET A 89 -10.79 -15.77 4.21
N PRO A 90 -9.66 -15.06 4.40
CA PRO A 90 -9.11 -14.78 5.72
C PRO A 90 -9.98 -13.77 6.49
N SER A 91 -9.72 -13.60 7.78
CA SER A 91 -10.47 -12.64 8.61
C SER A 91 -10.34 -11.20 8.13
N SER A 92 -9.18 -10.82 7.55
CA SER A 92 -8.94 -9.51 6.94
C SER A 92 -9.94 -9.16 5.81
N PHE A 93 -10.53 -10.18 5.19
CA PHE A 93 -11.55 -9.99 4.15
C PHE A 93 -12.76 -9.20 4.65
N ASN A 94 -13.04 -9.19 5.97
CA ASN A 94 -14.11 -8.37 6.57
C ASN A 94 -13.95 -6.86 6.24
N THR A 95 -12.70 -6.39 6.14
CA THR A 95 -12.41 -4.97 5.85
C THR A 95 -11.92 -4.78 4.42
N ALA A 96 -10.97 -5.59 3.96
CA ALA A 96 -10.29 -5.37 2.68
C ALA A 96 -11.11 -5.80 1.45
N GLU A 97 -12.20 -6.57 1.60
CA GLU A 97 -13.11 -6.88 0.49
C GLU A 97 -13.68 -5.62 -0.17
N ALA A 98 -13.85 -4.55 0.61
CA ALA A 98 -14.44 -3.29 0.17
C ALA A 98 -13.63 -2.57 -0.92
N PHE A 99 -12.34 -2.91 -1.08
CA PHE A 99 -11.47 -2.42 -2.15
C PHE A 99 -11.66 -3.18 -3.47
N THR A 100 -12.50 -4.21 -3.45
CA THR A 100 -12.76 -5.08 -4.59
C THR A 100 -14.26 -5.17 -4.89
N ARG A 101 -14.56 -5.64 -6.08
CA ARG A 101 -15.90 -6.02 -6.53
C ARG A 101 -15.84 -7.44 -7.06
N TYR A 102 -16.70 -8.30 -6.52
CA TYR A 102 -16.86 -9.65 -7.04
C TYR A 102 -17.59 -9.63 -8.39
N LEU A 103 -17.08 -10.37 -9.37
CA LEU A 103 -17.70 -10.52 -10.69
C LEU A 103 -18.24 -11.96 -10.84
N PRO A 104 -19.52 -12.23 -10.53
CA PRO A 104 -20.05 -13.60 -10.45
C PRO A 104 -19.92 -14.39 -11.75
N HIS A 105 -20.06 -13.72 -12.88
CA HIS A 105 -19.99 -14.35 -14.20
C HIS A 105 -18.58 -14.87 -14.55
N MET A 106 -17.54 -14.38 -13.90
CA MET A 106 -16.15 -14.86 -14.07
C MET A 106 -15.60 -15.50 -12.79
N SER A 107 -16.30 -15.37 -11.66
CA SER A 107 -15.82 -15.71 -10.33
C SER A 107 -14.42 -15.17 -10.08
N VAL A 108 -14.29 -13.84 -10.09
CA VAL A 108 -13.03 -13.12 -9.88
C VAL A 108 -13.30 -11.81 -9.14
N PHE A 109 -12.40 -11.44 -8.23
CA PHE A 109 -12.39 -10.12 -7.60
C PHE A 109 -11.67 -9.12 -8.50
N LYS A 110 -12.33 -8.00 -8.73
CA LYS A 110 -11.82 -6.87 -9.48
C LYS A 110 -11.57 -5.71 -8.54
N LEU A 111 -10.42 -5.06 -8.61
CA LEU A 111 -10.17 -3.81 -7.91
C LEU A 111 -11.17 -2.72 -8.36
N LEU A 112 -11.55 -1.88 -7.40
CA LEU A 112 -12.34 -0.69 -7.69
C LEU A 112 -11.50 0.35 -8.45
N ARG A 113 -12.14 1.42 -8.90
CA ARG A 113 -11.43 2.54 -9.53
C ARG A 113 -10.51 3.18 -8.50
N GLU A 114 -9.30 3.54 -8.90
CA GLU A 114 -8.27 4.07 -8.00
C GLU A 114 -7.93 5.53 -8.36
N ILE A 115 -7.64 6.33 -7.34
CA ILE A 115 -7.08 7.68 -7.41
C ILE A 115 -5.91 7.75 -6.43
N ASP A 116 -4.71 7.82 -6.99
CA ASP A 116 -3.45 7.79 -6.25
C ASP A 116 -2.96 9.21 -5.96
N HIS A 117 -2.55 9.45 -4.71
CA HIS A 117 -2.00 10.71 -4.24
C HIS A 117 -0.64 10.49 -3.58
N ILE A 118 0.22 11.50 -3.69
CA ILE A 118 1.43 11.65 -2.89
C ILE A 118 1.31 12.96 -2.13
N VAL A 119 1.47 12.88 -0.80
CA VAL A 119 1.25 14.00 0.12
C VAL A 119 2.36 14.05 1.18
N SER A 120 2.69 15.26 1.62
CA SER A 120 3.53 15.46 2.80
C SER A 120 2.67 15.27 4.06
N PHE A 121 2.89 14.19 4.82
CA PHE A 121 2.19 14.02 6.09
C PHE A 121 2.58 15.08 7.12
N VAL A 122 3.76 15.68 7.00
CA VAL A 122 4.16 16.82 7.85
C VAL A 122 3.25 18.02 7.59
N ASP A 123 3.11 18.43 6.32
CA ASP A 123 2.24 19.55 5.94
C ASP A 123 0.77 19.24 6.22
N TYR A 124 0.35 18.00 6.01
CA TYR A 124 -0.99 17.55 6.35
C TYR A 124 -1.28 17.69 7.86
N LEU A 125 -0.29 17.33 8.70
CA LEU A 125 -0.41 17.52 10.14
C LEU A 125 -0.46 19.01 10.50
N ASP A 126 0.34 19.89 9.87
CA ASP A 126 0.19 21.34 10.04
C ASP A 126 -1.23 21.80 9.71
N PHE A 127 -1.77 21.33 8.58
CA PHE A 127 -3.14 21.64 8.17
C PHE A 127 -4.17 21.21 9.23
N VAL A 128 -4.17 19.95 9.67
CA VAL A 128 -5.19 19.46 10.61
C VAL A 128 -5.03 19.99 12.05
N THR A 129 -3.85 20.52 12.40
CA THR A 129 -3.60 21.16 13.70
C THR A 129 -3.71 22.68 13.66
N SER A 130 -4.01 23.26 12.50
CA SER A 130 -4.23 24.71 12.37
C SER A 130 -5.56 25.14 12.99
N ASP A 131 -5.67 26.42 13.36
CA ASP A 131 -6.90 27.02 13.91
C ASP A 131 -8.01 27.21 12.84
N ASP A 132 -8.13 26.30 11.86
CA ASP A 132 -9.13 26.37 10.79
C ASP A 132 -10.50 25.86 11.28
N ASP A 133 -11.46 26.78 11.40
CA ASP A 133 -12.86 26.51 11.77
C ASP A 133 -13.59 25.50 10.85
N GLY A 134 -13.04 25.21 9.66
CA GLY A 134 -13.55 24.25 8.68
C GLY A 134 -13.19 22.79 8.96
N LEU A 135 -12.25 22.51 9.87
CA LEU A 135 -11.82 21.15 10.25
C LEU A 135 -12.83 20.51 11.22
N LYS A 136 -14.01 20.16 10.70
CA LYS A 136 -14.98 19.34 11.44
C LYS A 136 -14.65 17.84 11.32
N ASP A 137 -15.14 17.06 12.28
CA ASP A 137 -15.12 15.60 12.21
C ASP A 137 -15.73 15.14 10.87
N LEU A 138 -15.00 14.28 10.14
CA LEU A 138 -15.42 13.68 8.86
C LEU A 138 -15.62 14.65 7.67
N ALA A 139 -15.16 15.89 7.76
CA ALA A 139 -15.34 16.89 6.69
C ALA A 139 -14.71 16.48 5.35
N GLY A 140 -13.67 15.65 5.35
CA GLY A 140 -13.07 15.08 4.13
C GLY A 140 -13.99 14.17 3.34
N LEU A 141 -14.95 13.50 3.98
CA LEU A 141 -15.75 12.46 3.32
C LEU A 141 -16.72 12.98 2.23
N GLN A 142 -16.95 14.30 2.19
CA GLN A 142 -17.73 14.94 1.14
C GLN A 142 -17.01 14.98 -0.22
N PHE A 143 -15.69 14.90 -0.23
CA PHE A 143 -14.85 14.91 -1.43
C PHE A 143 -14.55 13.49 -1.94
N MET A 144 -15.22 12.48 -1.38
CA MET A 144 -15.08 11.09 -1.79
C MET A 144 -16.33 10.62 -2.54
N GLU A 145 -16.08 10.09 -3.73
CA GLU A 145 -17.04 9.26 -4.45
C GLU A 145 -17.15 7.86 -3.82
N ASP A 146 -18.35 7.28 -3.88
CA ASP A 146 -18.58 5.88 -3.53
C ASP A 146 -17.89 4.95 -4.55
N ASP A 147 -17.49 3.75 -4.10
CA ASP A 147 -16.86 2.72 -4.94
C ASP A 147 -15.52 3.15 -5.61
N VAL A 148 -14.80 4.08 -5.00
CA VAL A 148 -13.49 4.57 -5.47
C VAL A 148 -12.46 4.48 -4.34
N ILE A 149 -11.29 3.95 -4.68
CA ILE A 149 -10.12 3.86 -3.80
C ILE A 149 -9.35 5.17 -3.89
N TYR A 150 -9.22 5.86 -2.76
CA TYR A 150 -8.36 7.02 -2.61
C TYR A 150 -7.13 6.59 -1.81
N SER A 151 -5.99 6.48 -2.47
CA SER A 151 -4.71 6.10 -1.84
C SER A 151 -3.86 7.35 -1.63
N PHE A 152 -3.38 7.56 -0.41
CA PHE A 152 -2.52 8.67 -0.01
C PHE A 152 -1.19 8.11 0.48
N ASN A 153 -0.13 8.37 -0.27
CA ASN A 153 1.22 7.93 0.03
C ASN A 153 2.03 9.10 0.61
N GLY A 154 2.79 8.85 1.66
CA GLY A 154 3.70 9.83 2.22
C GLY A 154 4.84 10.14 1.25
N SER A 155 5.18 11.40 1.08
CA SER A 155 6.32 11.85 0.26
C SER A 155 7.68 11.81 0.97
N HIS A 156 7.72 11.30 2.20
CA HIS A 156 8.87 11.31 3.10
C HIS A 156 9.38 9.89 3.32
N ASP A 157 10.61 9.75 3.81
CA ASP A 157 11.07 8.47 4.36
C ASP A 157 10.23 8.14 5.62
N PRO A 158 9.57 6.97 5.71
CA PRO A 158 8.77 6.61 6.87
C PRO A 158 9.52 6.76 8.22
N GLU A 159 10.84 6.59 8.28
CA GLU A 159 11.60 6.76 9.53
C GLU A 159 11.67 8.23 10.01
N GLU A 160 11.41 9.20 9.13
CA GLU A 160 11.50 10.62 9.45
C GLU A 160 10.32 11.14 10.27
N LEU A 161 9.15 10.50 10.20
CA LEU A 161 7.94 10.91 10.91
C LEU A 161 7.34 9.73 11.69
N THR A 162 7.54 9.74 13.01
CA THR A 162 7.01 8.71 13.88
C THR A 162 5.88 9.21 14.79
N PHE A 163 4.96 8.31 15.08
CA PHE A 163 3.74 8.49 15.85
C PHE A 163 3.76 7.64 17.12
N ARG A 164 3.30 8.20 18.24
CA ARG A 164 3.17 7.50 19.52
C ARG A 164 1.99 8.05 20.33
N CYS A 165 1.27 7.17 21.01
CA CYS A 165 0.35 7.52 22.09
C CYS A 165 0.98 7.12 23.43
N ALA A 166 0.92 7.99 24.43
CA ALA A 166 1.46 7.74 25.78
C ALA A 166 2.84 7.03 25.78
N GLU A 167 3.00 5.97 26.58
CA GLU A 167 4.19 5.12 26.60
C GLU A 167 4.15 3.96 25.57
N ALA A 168 3.20 3.96 24.64
CA ALA A 168 2.98 2.86 23.68
C ALA A 168 4.12 2.73 22.65
N LEU A 169 3.94 1.76 21.74
CA LEU A 169 4.86 1.50 20.64
C LEU A 169 5.00 2.72 19.71
N VAL A 170 6.13 2.80 19.05
CA VAL A 170 6.46 3.86 18.10
C VAL A 170 6.24 3.35 16.69
N PHE A 171 5.49 4.10 15.89
CA PHE A 171 5.17 3.70 14.52
C PHE A 171 5.54 4.77 13.49
N ALA A 172 5.87 4.35 12.29
CA ALA A 172 5.91 5.17 11.08
C ALA A 172 4.71 4.87 10.19
N VAL A 173 4.25 5.83 9.39
CA VAL A 173 3.15 5.59 8.42
C VAL A 173 3.60 5.94 7.01
N SER A 174 3.58 4.92 6.13
CA SER A 174 3.95 5.07 4.72
C SER A 174 2.77 5.54 3.88
N GLY A 175 1.54 5.11 4.21
CA GLY A 175 0.37 5.58 3.50
C GLY A 175 -0.94 5.04 4.05
N VAL A 176 -2.03 5.55 3.50
CA VAL A 176 -3.40 5.13 3.84
C VAL A 176 -4.29 5.15 2.61
N SER A 177 -5.11 4.12 2.48
CA SER A 177 -6.12 4.00 1.44
C SER A 177 -7.51 4.00 2.06
N LEU A 178 -8.40 4.79 1.47
CA LEU A 178 -9.78 4.99 1.91
C LEU A 178 -10.73 4.56 0.79
N VAL A 179 -11.80 3.85 1.16
CA VAL A 179 -12.91 3.54 0.27
C VAL A 179 -14.21 3.90 0.97
N LYS A 180 -15.15 4.51 0.23
CA LYS A 180 -16.48 4.86 0.74
C LYS A 180 -17.56 4.02 0.09
N HIS A 181 -18.49 3.56 0.91
CA HIS A 181 -19.66 2.78 0.52
C HIS A 181 -20.90 3.28 1.29
N GLY A 182 -21.57 4.31 0.78
CA GLY A 182 -22.69 4.94 1.47
C GLY A 182 -22.24 5.54 2.81
N SER A 183 -22.74 4.99 3.92
CA SER A 183 -22.40 5.41 5.28
C SER A 183 -21.15 4.73 5.87
N GLU A 184 -20.47 3.90 5.10
CA GLU A 184 -19.34 3.09 5.57
C GLU A 184 -18.03 3.56 4.92
N ILE A 185 -16.97 3.69 5.72
CA ILE A 185 -15.60 3.91 5.25
C ILE A 185 -14.74 2.72 5.64
N ASN A 186 -14.07 2.11 4.66
CA ASN A 186 -13.05 1.11 4.90
C ASN A 186 -11.68 1.76 4.76
N VAL A 187 -10.82 1.49 5.73
CA VAL A 187 -9.46 2.02 5.79
C VAL A 187 -8.47 0.88 5.72
N LEU A 188 -7.42 1.08 4.93
CA LEU A 188 -6.26 0.19 4.80
C LEU A 188 -5.01 1.07 4.91
N MET A 189 -4.30 0.99 6.03
CA MET A 189 -3.11 1.79 6.34
C MET A 189 -1.88 0.89 6.32
N LEU A 190 -0.81 1.38 5.68
CA LEU A 190 0.51 0.75 5.70
C LEU A 190 1.41 1.53 6.65
N ALA A 191 1.82 0.86 7.72
CA ALA A 191 2.65 1.41 8.78
C ALA A 191 3.85 0.50 9.07
N GLY A 192 4.74 0.97 9.95
CA GLY A 192 5.91 0.23 10.40
C GLY A 192 6.07 0.38 11.91
N GLU A 193 6.13 -0.73 12.64
CA GLU A 193 6.49 -0.72 14.07
C GLU A 193 8.00 -0.57 14.19
N LYS A 194 8.48 0.42 14.93
CA LYS A 194 9.92 0.60 15.16
C LYS A 194 10.42 -0.46 16.14
N CYS A 195 11.27 -1.38 15.68
CA CYS A 195 11.81 -2.46 16.49
C CYS A 195 13.14 -2.99 15.93
N ASP A 196 13.77 -3.91 16.67
CA ASP A 196 14.89 -4.70 16.16
C ASP A 196 14.35 -5.87 15.33
N LEU A 197 14.49 -5.79 14.00
CA LEU A 197 13.97 -6.79 13.08
C LEU A 197 14.68 -8.16 13.21
N ALA A 198 15.95 -8.19 13.62
CA ALA A 198 16.68 -9.44 13.80
C ALA A 198 16.18 -10.15 15.06
N GLU A 199 15.99 -9.42 16.15
CA GLU A 199 15.37 -9.93 17.37
C GLU A 199 13.95 -10.45 17.09
N LYS A 200 13.11 -9.66 16.40
CA LYS A 200 11.76 -10.08 16.03
C LYS A 200 11.73 -11.29 15.10
N THR A 201 12.65 -11.39 14.16
CA THR A 201 12.77 -12.58 13.31
C THR A 201 13.04 -13.84 14.14
N ALA A 202 13.96 -13.77 15.10
CA ALA A 202 14.24 -14.89 15.99
C ALA A 202 13.03 -15.27 16.87
N GLU A 203 12.27 -14.29 17.37
CA GLU A 203 11.03 -14.52 18.12
C GLU A 203 9.96 -15.23 17.27
N ILE A 204 9.78 -14.82 16.02
CA ILE A 204 8.83 -15.42 15.07
C ILE A 204 9.22 -16.87 14.78
N GLU A 205 10.51 -17.13 14.54
CA GLU A 205 11.02 -18.48 14.32
C GLU A 205 10.79 -19.41 15.52
N ALA A 206 11.09 -18.92 16.73
CA ALA A 206 10.92 -19.68 17.96
C ALA A 206 9.44 -20.02 18.22
N SER A 207 8.56 -19.02 18.09
CA SER A 207 7.12 -19.17 18.37
C SER A 207 6.39 -20.04 17.34
N PHE A 208 6.82 -20.05 16.08
CA PHE A 208 6.12 -20.81 15.03
C PHE A 208 6.06 -22.31 15.29
N SER A 209 7.11 -22.88 15.91
CA SER A 209 7.15 -24.31 16.25
C SER A 209 5.97 -24.78 17.14
N GLN A 210 5.28 -23.82 17.77
CA GLN A 210 4.17 -24.06 18.69
C GLN A 210 2.80 -23.74 18.08
N ILE A 211 2.76 -23.19 16.86
CA ILE A 211 1.51 -22.82 16.19
C ILE A 211 0.88 -24.07 15.57
N LEU A 212 -0.30 -24.44 16.06
CA LEU A 212 -1.12 -25.49 15.48
C LEU A 212 -1.75 -25.00 14.17
N GLU A 213 -1.69 -25.82 13.13
CA GLU A 213 -2.43 -25.56 11.90
C GLU A 213 -3.93 -25.41 12.18
N SER A 214 -4.59 -24.49 11.47
CA SER A 214 -6.03 -24.31 11.62
C SER A 214 -6.75 -25.58 11.16
N PRO A 215 -7.53 -26.25 12.03
CA PRO A 215 -8.26 -27.45 11.62
C PRO A 215 -9.36 -27.13 10.59
N LEU A 216 -9.71 -25.84 10.42
CA LEU A 216 -10.76 -25.39 9.51
C LEU A 216 -10.27 -25.20 8.08
N LYS A 217 -8.96 -24.96 7.87
CA LYS A 217 -8.37 -24.63 6.57
C LYS A 217 -7.01 -25.31 6.34
N PRO A 218 -6.89 -26.64 6.54
CA PRO A 218 -5.60 -27.35 6.46
C PRO A 218 -4.98 -27.36 5.06
N ARG A 219 -5.76 -27.01 4.02
CA ARG A 219 -5.33 -26.97 2.61
C ARG A 219 -4.70 -25.65 2.18
N ILE A 220 -4.71 -24.63 3.04
CA ILE A 220 -4.15 -23.31 2.72
C ILE A 220 -2.74 -23.25 3.30
N ALA A 221 -1.75 -23.17 2.42
CA ALA A 221 -0.34 -23.11 2.76
C ALA A 221 0.32 -21.89 2.11
N PRO A 222 1.37 -21.33 2.73
CA PRO A 222 2.18 -20.30 2.09
C PRO A 222 2.93 -20.84 0.88
N SER A 223 3.41 -19.93 0.04
CA SER A 223 4.28 -20.28 -1.08
C SER A 223 5.66 -20.73 -0.59
N GLU A 224 6.28 -21.68 -1.32
CA GLU A 224 7.56 -22.30 -0.94
C GLU A 224 8.76 -21.34 -1.02
N ASP A 225 8.63 -20.24 -1.76
CA ASP A 225 9.64 -19.20 -1.95
C ASP A 225 9.64 -18.11 -0.85
N LEU A 226 8.69 -18.15 0.09
CA LEU A 226 8.60 -17.17 1.16
C LEU A 226 9.40 -17.61 2.39
N GLU A 227 10.23 -16.70 2.89
CA GLU A 227 11.01 -16.89 4.12
C GLU A 227 10.27 -16.35 5.34
N ARG A 228 10.54 -16.96 6.50
CA ARG A 228 10.04 -16.49 7.80
C ARG A 228 10.95 -15.38 8.31
N ARG A 229 10.45 -14.15 8.36
CA ARG A 229 11.17 -13.01 8.93
C ARG A 229 10.21 -11.90 9.34
N ALA A 230 10.66 -11.01 10.22
CA ALA A 230 9.99 -9.72 10.39
C ALA A 230 10.23 -8.88 9.13
N VAL A 231 9.27 -8.85 8.21
CA VAL A 231 9.45 -8.18 6.92
C VAL A 231 9.52 -6.68 7.13
N PRO A 232 10.59 -6.00 6.66
CA PRO A 232 10.69 -4.56 6.81
C PRO A 232 9.62 -3.84 5.98
N LEU A 233 9.14 -2.68 6.46
CA LEU A 233 8.23 -1.80 5.72
C LEU A 233 8.89 -1.30 4.43
N VAL A 234 10.15 -0.88 4.55
CA VAL A 234 11.06 -0.55 3.44
C VAL A 234 12.36 -1.29 3.72
N GLU A 235 12.88 -2.03 2.75
CA GLU A 235 14.13 -2.78 2.91
C GLU A 235 15.25 -1.85 3.43
N GLY A 236 16.01 -2.33 4.42
CA GLY A 236 17.06 -1.56 5.10
C GLY A 236 16.61 -0.69 6.29
N THR A 237 15.30 -0.55 6.56
CA THR A 237 14.79 0.21 7.71
C THR A 237 14.61 -0.65 8.98
N SER A 238 14.44 0.01 10.13
CA SER A 238 14.13 -0.62 11.43
C SER A 238 12.62 -0.73 11.71
N LEU A 239 11.82 -0.77 10.65
CA LEU A 239 10.37 -0.69 10.70
C LEU A 239 9.74 -2.01 10.29
N TRP A 240 9.09 -2.74 11.21
CA TRP A 240 8.38 -3.97 10.90
C TRP A 240 7.05 -3.67 10.21
N LYS A 241 6.89 -4.12 8.96
CA LYS A 241 5.72 -3.91 8.12
C LYS A 241 4.45 -4.33 8.86
N THR A 242 3.60 -3.33 9.13
CA THR A 242 2.38 -3.46 9.91
C THR A 242 1.22 -2.88 9.12
N ILE A 243 0.27 -3.74 8.76
CA ILE A 243 -0.93 -3.35 8.03
C ILE A 243 -2.06 -3.16 9.03
N VAL A 244 -2.71 -2.00 9.00
CA VAL A 244 -3.84 -1.67 9.88
C VAL A 244 -5.09 -1.46 9.05
N MET A 245 -6.18 -2.08 9.47
CA MET A 245 -7.46 -1.99 8.76
C MET A 245 -8.58 -1.72 9.75
N CYS A 246 -9.54 -0.91 9.35
CA CYS A 246 -10.77 -0.76 10.11
C CYS A 246 -11.96 -0.42 9.22
N ARG A 247 -13.15 -0.64 9.77
CA ARG A 247 -14.41 -0.20 9.19
C ARG A 247 -15.03 0.86 10.09
N ILE A 248 -15.44 1.98 9.48
CA ILE A 248 -16.01 3.12 10.18
C ILE A 248 -17.43 3.34 9.70
N ASP A 249 -18.38 3.38 10.62
CA ASP A 249 -19.74 3.83 10.37
C ASP A 249 -19.82 5.33 10.62
N THR A 250 -20.13 6.08 9.56
CA THR A 250 -20.20 7.55 9.56
C THR A 250 -21.48 8.10 10.20
N VAL A 251 -22.54 7.28 10.30
CA VAL A 251 -23.81 7.68 10.93
C VAL A 251 -23.70 7.58 12.44
N SER A 252 -23.16 6.47 12.96
CA SER A 252 -22.92 6.31 14.41
C SER A 252 -21.59 6.93 14.87
N SER A 253 -20.72 7.34 13.94
CA SER A 253 -19.36 7.82 14.24
C SER A 253 -18.57 6.80 15.08
N THR A 254 -18.60 5.54 14.64
CA THR A 254 -17.93 4.42 15.32
C THR A 254 -16.99 3.65 14.41
N ILE A 255 -15.84 3.22 14.95
CA ILE A 255 -15.04 2.13 14.38
C ILE A 255 -15.69 0.81 14.81
N ASP A 256 -16.16 0.05 13.83
CA ASP A 256 -16.91 -1.20 14.02
C ASP A 256 -16.02 -2.41 14.29
N VAL A 257 -14.89 -2.48 13.59
CA VAL A 257 -13.91 -3.57 13.67
C VAL A 257 -12.53 -3.01 13.36
N ARG A 258 -11.52 -3.58 14.02
CA ARG A 258 -10.11 -3.25 13.86
C ARG A 258 -9.30 -4.51 13.58
N TYR A 259 -8.34 -4.40 12.67
CA TYR A 259 -7.38 -5.43 12.34
C TYR A 259 -5.99 -4.83 12.28
N ILE A 260 -5.03 -5.57 12.83
CA ILE A 260 -3.60 -5.35 12.65
C ILE A 260 -3.03 -6.64 12.09
N SER A 261 -2.13 -6.54 11.12
CA SER A 261 -1.44 -7.67 10.51
C SER A 261 0.04 -7.31 10.37
N GLN A 262 0.88 -7.92 11.19
CA GLN A 262 2.33 -7.77 11.10
C GLN A 262 2.91 -8.84 10.18
N ASP A 263 3.72 -8.42 9.22
CA ASP A 263 4.17 -9.28 8.12
C ASP A 263 5.34 -10.16 8.56
N CYS A 264 5.08 -11.47 8.63
CA CYS A 264 6.05 -12.49 9.02
C CYS A 264 6.64 -13.22 7.78
N GLY A 265 6.46 -12.67 6.57
CA GLY A 265 6.91 -13.23 5.29
C GLY A 265 5.93 -14.24 4.72
N TYR A 266 5.88 -15.45 5.28
CA TYR A 266 4.93 -16.49 4.83
C TYR A 266 3.54 -16.37 5.48
N SER A 267 3.37 -15.52 6.49
CA SER A 267 2.10 -15.35 7.20
C SER A 267 2.00 -13.97 7.84
N PHE A 268 0.83 -13.65 8.40
CA PHE A 268 0.64 -12.45 9.22
C PHE A 268 0.39 -12.83 10.66
N MET A 269 1.03 -12.12 11.58
CA MET A 269 0.59 -12.08 12.98
C MET A 269 -0.60 -11.12 13.09
N GLY A 270 -1.80 -11.68 13.22
CA GLY A 270 -3.06 -10.93 13.26
C GLY A 270 -3.51 -10.56 14.68
N ILE A 271 -3.99 -9.34 14.86
CA ILE A 271 -4.69 -8.86 16.07
C ILE A 271 -6.02 -8.24 15.63
N THR A 272 -7.13 -8.63 16.24
CA THR A 272 -8.45 -8.08 15.90
C THR A 272 -9.41 -8.10 17.08
N ASP A 273 -10.36 -7.16 17.08
CA ASP A 273 -11.54 -7.17 17.95
C ASP A 273 -12.80 -7.71 17.25
N ASP A 274 -12.69 -8.25 16.03
CA ASP A 274 -13.78 -9.01 15.39
C ASP A 274 -13.93 -10.39 16.03
N LEU A 275 -14.70 -10.42 17.11
CA LEU A 275 -15.07 -11.63 17.83
C LEU A 275 -15.77 -12.67 16.96
N GLY A 276 -16.40 -12.25 15.85
CA GLY A 276 -17.05 -13.15 14.91
C GLY A 276 -16.10 -14.17 14.28
N THR A 277 -14.80 -13.87 14.26
CA THR A 277 -13.75 -14.80 13.78
C THR A 277 -13.50 -15.98 14.72
N LEU A 278 -13.90 -15.85 15.99
CA LEU A 278 -13.62 -16.81 17.07
C LEU A 278 -14.89 -17.50 17.59
N MET A 279 -16.04 -17.19 16.98
CA MET A 279 -17.34 -17.69 17.40
C MET A 279 -18.01 -18.53 16.30
N ASN A 280 -18.80 -19.50 16.74
CA ASN A 280 -19.68 -20.28 15.86
C ASN A 280 -20.97 -19.52 15.52
N SER A 281 -21.82 -20.10 14.67
CA SER A 281 -23.12 -19.52 14.27
C SER A 281 -24.13 -19.37 15.42
N GLU A 282 -23.88 -20.00 16.58
CA GLU A 282 -24.68 -19.79 17.79
C GLU A 282 -24.18 -18.60 18.62
N GLY A 283 -23.09 -17.94 18.22
CA GLY A 283 -22.48 -16.83 18.94
C GLY A 283 -21.73 -17.26 20.21
N LYS A 284 -21.32 -18.53 20.28
CA LYS A 284 -20.45 -19.07 21.32
C LYS A 284 -19.03 -19.19 20.76
N PHE A 285 -18.02 -18.97 21.59
CA PHE A 285 -16.64 -19.28 21.22
C PHE A 285 -16.51 -20.75 20.82
N PHE A 286 -15.61 -21.04 19.88
CA PHE A 286 -15.37 -22.43 19.46
C PHE A 286 -14.87 -23.30 20.62
N ASP A 287 -14.04 -22.74 21.50
CA ASP A 287 -13.56 -23.32 22.76
C ASP A 287 -13.04 -22.23 23.71
N ASP A 288 -12.65 -22.61 24.95
CA ASP A 288 -12.13 -21.67 25.96
C ASP A 288 -10.84 -20.95 25.51
N ARG A 289 -10.02 -21.61 24.67
CA ARG A 289 -8.79 -21.01 24.14
C ARG A 289 -9.10 -19.83 23.24
N CYS A 290 -10.20 -19.88 22.48
CA CYS A 290 -10.66 -18.77 21.65
C CYS A 290 -11.10 -17.57 22.48
N GLU A 291 -11.71 -17.80 23.66
CA GLU A 291 -12.07 -16.69 24.56
C GLU A 291 -10.83 -16.03 25.16
N ASP A 292 -9.86 -16.83 25.62
CA ASP A 292 -8.60 -16.31 26.17
C ASP A 292 -7.79 -15.58 25.10
N MET A 293 -7.76 -16.09 23.87
CA MET A 293 -7.15 -15.42 22.73
C MET A 293 -7.81 -14.08 22.43
N ALA A 294 -9.15 -13.99 22.51
CA ALA A 294 -9.87 -12.73 22.32
C ALA A 294 -9.50 -11.68 23.39
N LYS A 295 -9.36 -12.10 24.65
CA LYS A 295 -8.92 -11.23 25.76
C LYS A 295 -7.50 -10.71 25.52
N GLU A 296 -6.58 -11.59 25.13
CA GLU A 296 -5.20 -11.21 24.86
C GLU A 296 -5.08 -10.29 23.63
N MET A 297 -5.81 -10.57 22.54
CA MET A 297 -5.87 -9.68 21.38
C MET A 297 -6.39 -8.29 21.76
N SER A 298 -7.45 -8.20 22.58
CA SER A 298 -7.98 -6.94 23.07
C SER A 298 -6.96 -6.15 23.89
N LYS A 299 -6.14 -6.83 24.70
CA LYS A 299 -5.06 -6.20 25.47
C LYS A 299 -3.94 -5.70 24.56
N ARG A 300 -3.53 -6.50 23.57
CA ARG A 300 -2.48 -6.11 22.60
C ARG A 300 -2.91 -4.97 21.69
N MET A 301 -4.19 -4.89 21.34
CA MET A 301 -4.76 -3.84 20.48
C MET A 301 -4.48 -2.42 21.00
N SER A 302 -4.44 -2.22 22.32
CA SER A 302 -4.17 -0.89 22.90
C SER A 302 -2.77 -0.37 22.59
N ALA A 303 -1.78 -1.24 22.36
CA ALA A 303 -0.43 -0.85 21.99
C ALA A 303 -0.34 -0.19 20.61
N TYR A 304 -1.38 -0.35 19.77
CA TYR A 304 -1.49 0.18 18.41
C TYR A 304 -2.48 1.36 18.32
N GLN A 305 -2.92 1.90 19.47
CA GLN A 305 -3.93 2.96 19.51
C GLN A 305 -3.53 4.18 18.66
N SER A 306 -2.24 4.53 18.63
CA SER A 306 -1.71 5.63 17.82
C SER A 306 -2.05 5.54 16.33
N LEU A 307 -2.05 4.33 15.76
CA LEU A 307 -2.40 4.11 14.37
C LEU A 307 -3.89 4.36 14.13
N PHE A 308 -4.77 3.93 15.04
CA PHE A 308 -6.21 4.19 14.92
C PHE A 308 -6.56 5.65 15.17
N GLU A 309 -5.88 6.33 16.10
CA GLU A 309 -6.03 7.78 16.27
C GLU A 309 -5.58 8.54 15.01
N PHE A 310 -4.48 8.13 14.38
CA PHE A 310 -4.04 8.73 13.13
C PHE A 310 -4.99 8.43 11.96
N ILE A 311 -5.54 7.21 11.86
CA ILE A 311 -6.58 6.87 10.87
C ILE A 311 -7.75 7.84 10.93
N LYS A 312 -8.24 8.18 12.14
CA LYS A 312 -9.35 9.13 12.31
C LYS A 312 -8.98 10.49 11.74
N VAL A 313 -7.74 10.95 11.96
CA VAL A 313 -7.23 12.18 11.37
C VAL A 313 -7.16 12.06 9.85
N CYS A 314 -6.67 10.96 9.30
CA CYS A 314 -6.56 10.73 7.85
C CYS A 314 -7.90 10.82 7.09
N LEU A 315 -9.05 10.75 7.75
CA LEU A 315 -10.36 10.94 7.11
C LEU A 315 -10.55 12.35 6.52
N ASN A 316 -9.71 13.31 6.91
CA ASN A 316 -9.68 14.66 6.35
C ASN A 316 -8.65 14.85 5.21
N LEU A 317 -7.92 13.81 4.80
CA LEU A 317 -7.00 13.88 3.65
C LEU A 317 -7.69 14.35 2.36
N PRO A 318 -8.89 13.87 1.99
CA PRO A 318 -9.56 14.37 0.79
C PRO A 318 -9.87 15.87 0.85
N LEU A 319 -10.22 16.41 2.03
CA LEU A 319 -10.40 17.85 2.22
C LEU A 319 -9.07 18.60 2.07
N TYR A 320 -7.98 18.07 2.62
CA TYR A 320 -6.65 18.64 2.45
C TYR A 320 -6.24 18.73 0.98
N VAL A 321 -6.48 17.67 0.20
CA VAL A 321 -6.22 17.67 -1.26
C VAL A 321 -7.06 18.73 -1.95
N ASN A 322 -8.37 18.79 -1.66
CA ASN A 322 -9.26 19.78 -2.23
C ASN A 322 -8.83 21.22 -1.90
N ARG A 323 -8.34 21.49 -0.69
CA ARG A 323 -7.84 22.81 -0.28
C ARG A 323 -6.52 23.19 -0.95
N ASN A 324 -5.75 22.21 -1.40
CA ASN A 324 -4.45 22.40 -2.05
C ASN A 324 -4.50 22.10 -3.55
N GLU A 325 -5.67 22.19 -4.18
CA GLU A 325 -5.85 21.94 -5.62
C GLU A 325 -4.94 22.86 -6.46
N GLU A 326 -4.74 24.11 -6.06
CA GLU A 326 -3.85 25.06 -6.75
C GLU A 326 -2.35 24.66 -6.67
N ASN A 327 -1.97 23.90 -5.63
CA ASN A 327 -0.60 23.41 -5.40
C ASN A 327 -0.39 21.97 -5.88
N THR A 328 -1.33 21.45 -6.66
CA THR A 328 -1.34 20.07 -7.12
C THR A 328 -0.71 19.94 -8.51
N LYS A 329 0.16 18.94 -8.66
CA LYS A 329 0.74 18.51 -9.94
C LYS A 329 0.29 17.09 -10.25
N VAL A 330 -0.04 16.82 -11.51
CA VAL A 330 -0.34 15.45 -11.97
C VAL A 330 0.90 14.82 -12.59
N GLU A 331 1.33 13.69 -12.04
CA GLU A 331 2.45 12.90 -12.53
C GLU A 331 1.97 11.65 -13.27
N ARG A 332 2.73 11.21 -14.28
CA ARG A 332 2.40 10.02 -15.08
C ARG A 332 3.36 8.90 -14.74
N HIS A 333 2.90 7.96 -13.93
CA HIS A 333 3.68 6.82 -13.46
C HIS A 333 3.49 5.64 -14.43
N PRO A 334 4.56 5.12 -15.05
CA PRO A 334 4.45 3.94 -15.90
C PRO A 334 4.15 2.70 -15.07
N THR A 335 3.26 1.84 -15.57
CA THR A 335 2.92 0.59 -14.90
C THR A 335 3.77 -0.56 -15.47
N ALA A 336 3.95 -1.64 -14.70
CA ALA A 336 4.63 -2.84 -15.19
C ALA A 336 3.98 -3.42 -16.45
N TYR A 337 2.66 -3.23 -16.63
CA TYR A 337 1.94 -3.59 -17.84
C TYR A 337 2.51 -2.92 -19.10
N ARG A 338 2.98 -1.67 -19.01
CA ARG A 338 3.59 -0.93 -20.13
C ARG A 338 4.72 -1.71 -20.79
N ASP A 339 5.53 -2.35 -19.96
CA ASP A 339 6.78 -3.00 -20.37
C ASP A 339 6.53 -4.45 -20.82
N ILE A 340 5.48 -5.09 -20.32
CA ILE A 340 5.14 -6.47 -20.67
C ILE A 340 4.18 -6.63 -21.85
N ARG A 341 3.38 -5.60 -22.19
CA ARG A 341 2.29 -5.68 -23.20
C ARG A 341 2.72 -6.13 -24.59
N SER A 342 3.97 -5.89 -24.98
CA SER A 342 4.52 -6.27 -26.28
C SER A 342 5.09 -7.70 -26.30
N GLN A 343 5.28 -8.32 -25.13
CA GLN A 343 5.98 -9.60 -25.03
C GLN A 343 5.05 -10.77 -25.41
N LEU A 344 5.59 -11.71 -26.19
CA LEU A 344 4.83 -12.85 -26.72
C LEU A 344 4.15 -13.69 -25.63
N LYS A 345 4.81 -13.89 -24.48
CA LYS A 345 4.27 -14.65 -23.34
C LYS A 345 2.96 -14.07 -22.78
N TYR A 346 2.71 -12.76 -22.93
CA TYR A 346 1.51 -12.10 -22.41
C TYR A 346 0.43 -11.86 -23.46
N LYS A 347 0.57 -12.36 -24.69
CA LYS A 347 -0.47 -12.22 -25.74
C LYS A 347 -1.86 -12.72 -25.31
N LYS A 348 -1.92 -13.74 -24.47
CA LYS A 348 -3.19 -14.28 -23.95
C LYS A 348 -3.86 -13.29 -22.98
N VAL A 349 -3.08 -12.69 -22.09
CA VAL A 349 -3.54 -11.61 -21.20
C VAL A 349 -4.02 -10.44 -22.05
N GLU A 350 -3.21 -10.03 -23.03
CA GLU A 350 -3.56 -8.93 -23.91
C GLU A 350 -4.83 -9.19 -24.73
N LYS A 351 -5.10 -10.45 -25.10
CA LYS A 351 -6.33 -10.79 -25.81
C LYS A 351 -7.58 -10.71 -24.92
N TYR A 352 -7.50 -11.17 -23.67
CA TYR A 352 -8.68 -11.43 -22.84
C TYR A 352 -8.92 -10.44 -21.70
N ALA A 353 -7.89 -9.70 -21.28
CA ALA A 353 -8.03 -8.66 -20.26
C ALA A 353 -8.97 -7.55 -20.76
N PRO A 354 -9.87 -7.02 -19.90
CA PRO A 354 -10.72 -5.91 -20.28
C PRO A 354 -9.89 -4.67 -20.64
N ILE A 355 -10.32 -3.92 -21.65
CA ILE A 355 -9.61 -2.73 -22.14
C ILE A 355 -9.42 -1.69 -21.01
N SER A 356 -10.40 -1.55 -20.12
CA SER A 356 -10.34 -0.64 -18.97
C SER A 356 -9.19 -0.95 -18.01
N GLU A 357 -8.72 -2.20 -17.97
CA GLU A 357 -7.67 -2.64 -17.04
C GLU A 357 -6.27 -2.61 -17.66
N LYS A 358 -6.17 -2.38 -18.97
CA LYS A 358 -4.90 -2.30 -19.71
C LYS A 358 -4.27 -0.91 -19.55
N VAL A 359 -3.98 -0.55 -18.31
CA VAL A 359 -3.47 0.77 -17.94
C VAL A 359 -1.96 0.76 -18.02
N ALA A 360 -1.38 1.36 -19.06
CA ALA A 360 0.08 1.45 -19.25
C ALA A 360 0.72 2.60 -18.46
N THR A 361 -0.08 3.58 -18.04
CA THR A 361 0.37 4.71 -17.22
C THR A 361 -0.76 5.12 -16.29
N ARG A 362 -0.46 5.39 -15.03
CA ARG A 362 -1.38 5.97 -14.06
C ARG A 362 -1.10 7.43 -13.81
N SER A 363 -2.16 8.17 -13.46
CA SER A 363 -2.02 9.57 -13.06
C SER A 363 -1.97 9.61 -11.54
N VAL A 364 -0.91 10.19 -10.98
CA VAL A 364 -0.73 10.36 -9.55
C VAL A 364 -0.83 11.85 -9.22
N ILE A 365 -1.63 12.18 -8.22
CA ILE A 365 -1.87 13.54 -7.75
C ILE A 365 -0.80 13.87 -6.70
N PHE A 366 0.20 14.64 -7.07
CA PHE A 366 1.29 15.08 -6.19
C PHE A 366 0.98 16.46 -5.63
N ILE A 367 0.84 16.56 -4.32
CA ILE A 367 0.68 17.86 -3.63
C ILE A 367 2.06 18.37 -3.27
N GLN A 368 2.44 19.52 -3.82
CA GLN A 368 3.76 20.09 -3.56
C GLN A 368 3.89 20.44 -2.07
N PRO A 369 4.94 19.93 -1.38
CA PRO A 369 5.17 20.26 0.02
C PRO A 369 5.36 21.76 0.22
N SER A 370 4.95 22.27 1.38
CA SER A 370 5.21 23.65 1.74
C SER A 370 6.70 23.85 2.01
N GLN A 371 7.24 25.02 1.68
CA GLN A 371 8.63 25.38 2.01
C GLN A 371 8.81 25.75 3.50
N SER A 372 7.79 25.53 4.33
CA SER A 372 7.82 25.95 5.73
C SER A 372 8.45 24.87 6.62
N GLU A 373 9.40 25.25 7.47
CA GLU A 373 9.86 24.39 8.55
C GLU A 373 8.76 24.32 9.61
N GLY A 374 7.82 23.39 9.45
CA GLY A 374 6.78 23.11 10.44
C GLY A 374 7.37 22.69 11.79
N SER A 375 6.55 22.76 12.86
CA SER A 375 6.98 22.34 14.19
C SER A 375 7.39 20.86 14.20
N ARG A 376 8.62 20.60 14.64
CA ARG A 376 9.26 19.27 14.62
C ARG A 376 8.58 18.21 15.49
N ASN A 377 7.88 18.66 16.52
CA ASN A 377 7.07 17.80 17.38
C ASN A 377 5.70 18.44 17.55
N LYS A 378 4.64 17.64 17.45
CA LYS A 378 3.26 18.06 17.70
C LYS A 378 2.54 17.05 18.56
N THR A 379 1.66 17.54 19.41
CA THR A 379 0.71 16.73 20.16
C THR A 379 -0.69 17.24 19.85
N PHE A 380 -1.58 16.36 19.40
CA PHE A 380 -2.95 16.73 19.04
C PHE A 380 -3.93 15.59 19.35
N TYR A 381 -5.22 15.92 19.33
CA TYR A 381 -6.30 14.95 19.49
C TYR A 381 -6.93 14.61 18.13
N SER A 382 -7.37 13.38 17.98
CA SER A 382 -8.09 12.96 16.78
C SER A 382 -9.59 13.34 16.84
N PRO A 383 -10.30 13.28 15.71
CA PRO A 383 -11.77 13.36 15.66
C PRO A 383 -12.46 12.44 16.66
N ASN A 384 -13.65 12.83 17.15
CA ASN A 384 -14.39 12.09 18.17
C ASN A 384 -15.15 10.88 17.60
N ILE A 385 -14.41 9.93 17.03
CA ILE A 385 -14.91 8.66 16.52
C ILE A 385 -14.60 7.59 17.57
N LYS A 386 -15.66 6.94 18.06
CA LYS A 386 -15.55 5.98 19.17
C LYS A 386 -15.31 4.57 18.67
N ILE A 387 -14.69 3.73 19.48
CA ILE A 387 -14.71 2.29 19.22
C ILE A 387 -16.09 1.76 19.61
N GLU A 388 -16.71 0.94 18.76
CA GLU A 388 -17.95 0.27 19.10
C GLU A 388 -17.69 -0.81 20.16
N THR A 389 -18.26 -0.63 21.36
CA THR A 389 -18.10 -1.55 22.50
C THR A 389 -19.42 -2.04 23.07
N SER A 390 -20.56 -1.57 22.55
CA SER A 390 -21.88 -1.88 23.11
C SER A 390 -22.37 -3.30 22.80
N GLY A 391 -21.72 -3.98 21.86
CA GLY A 391 -22.07 -5.32 21.44
C GLY A 391 -21.14 -5.85 20.36
N TYR A 392 -21.57 -6.93 19.73
CA TYR A 392 -20.87 -7.52 18.60
C TYR A 392 -21.86 -8.07 17.57
N TRP A 393 -21.38 -8.20 16.34
CA TRP A 393 -22.15 -8.84 15.28
C TRP A 393 -22.07 -10.36 15.41
N LYS A 394 -23.19 -10.99 15.72
CA LYS A 394 -23.33 -12.44 15.72
C LYS A 394 -23.71 -12.93 14.33
N LYS A 395 -22.88 -13.80 13.73
CA LYS A 395 -23.17 -14.44 12.45
C LYS A 395 -24.39 -15.36 12.58
N LEU A 396 -25.32 -15.24 11.64
CA LEU A 396 -26.46 -16.15 11.46
C LEU A 396 -26.29 -16.91 10.14
N SER A 397 -27.06 -17.98 9.95
CA SER A 397 -27.19 -18.59 8.63
C SER A 397 -27.87 -17.62 7.66
N LEU A 398 -27.52 -17.68 6.37
CA LEU A 398 -27.94 -16.71 5.36
C LEU A 398 -29.48 -16.63 5.20
N ASP A 399 -30.19 -17.71 5.53
CA ASP A 399 -31.64 -17.83 5.52
C ASP A 399 -32.33 -17.15 6.72
N LYS A 400 -31.58 -16.78 7.77
CA LYS A 400 -32.14 -16.18 8.98
C LYS A 400 -32.04 -14.66 8.98
N VAL A 401 -33.11 -14.03 9.47
CA VAL A 401 -33.21 -12.58 9.69
C VAL A 401 -32.88 -12.28 11.15
N GLY A 402 -31.83 -11.51 11.38
CA GLY A 402 -31.52 -10.87 12.66
C GLY A 402 -31.88 -9.39 12.64
N GLN A 403 -31.35 -8.64 13.59
CA GLN A 403 -31.54 -7.20 13.73
C GLN A 403 -30.20 -6.47 13.65
N ASP A 404 -30.17 -5.29 13.06
CA ASP A 404 -28.98 -4.42 13.10
C ASP A 404 -28.87 -3.64 14.42
N LYS A 405 -27.86 -2.75 14.53
CA LYS A 405 -27.64 -1.91 15.71
C LYS A 405 -28.83 -1.02 16.07
N VAL A 406 -29.69 -0.71 15.10
CA VAL A 406 -30.87 0.16 15.26
C VAL A 406 -32.18 -0.64 15.19
N GLY A 407 -32.11 -1.97 15.27
CA GLY A 407 -33.25 -2.88 15.31
C GLY A 407 -33.89 -3.22 13.96
N GLN A 408 -33.32 -2.77 12.84
CA GLN A 408 -33.85 -3.06 11.50
C GLN A 408 -33.51 -4.50 11.08
N PRO A 409 -34.39 -5.17 10.33
CA PRO A 409 -34.19 -6.55 9.91
C PRO A 409 -33.00 -6.69 8.95
N ILE A 410 -32.09 -7.60 9.25
CA ILE A 410 -30.91 -7.89 8.43
C ILE A 410 -30.66 -9.39 8.31
N HIS A 411 -30.35 -9.87 7.11
CA HIS A 411 -30.09 -11.30 6.87
C HIS A 411 -28.65 -11.68 7.21
N GLY A 412 -28.45 -12.89 7.73
CA GLY A 412 -27.13 -13.49 7.90
C GLY A 412 -26.33 -13.01 9.11
N ARG A 413 -26.84 -12.05 9.91
CA ARG A 413 -26.30 -11.70 11.22
C ARG A 413 -27.33 -10.99 12.10
N THR A 414 -27.03 -10.86 13.38
CA THR A 414 -27.77 -10.00 14.32
C THR A 414 -26.79 -9.26 15.20
N TRP A 415 -27.07 -8.00 15.51
CA TRP A 415 -26.42 -7.28 16.59
C TRP A 415 -26.80 -7.93 17.91
N VAL A 416 -25.81 -8.19 18.76
CA VAL A 416 -26.00 -8.69 20.12
C VAL A 416 -25.44 -7.64 21.06
N GLU A 417 -26.32 -6.92 21.74
CA GLU A 417 -25.93 -6.02 22.82
C GLU A 417 -25.30 -6.84 23.95
N LYS A 418 -24.00 -6.62 24.17
CA LYS A 418 -23.24 -7.25 25.24
C LYS A 418 -22.05 -6.37 25.54
N ARG A 419 -22.06 -5.72 26.69
CA ARG A 419 -20.92 -4.96 27.19
C ARG A 419 -19.85 -5.92 27.68
N ILE A 420 -18.69 -5.90 27.03
CA ILE A 420 -17.54 -6.69 27.42
C ILE A 420 -16.53 -5.73 28.06
N SER A 421 -16.41 -5.78 29.38
CA SER A 421 -15.71 -4.77 30.18
C SER A 421 -14.24 -4.55 29.79
N TRP A 422 -13.53 -5.60 29.38
CA TRP A 422 -12.14 -5.48 28.95
C TRP A 422 -11.98 -4.81 27.57
N VAL A 423 -13.02 -4.82 26.73
CA VAL A 423 -13.01 -4.10 25.45
C VAL A 423 -13.18 -2.60 25.68
N GLU A 424 -14.04 -2.20 26.63
CA GLU A 424 -14.26 -0.79 27.00
C GLU A 424 -12.97 -0.12 27.51
N GLU A 425 -12.16 -0.82 28.32
CA GLU A 425 -10.93 -0.26 28.88
C GLU A 425 -9.87 0.09 27.81
N SER A 426 -9.89 -0.62 26.67
CA SER A 426 -8.98 -0.40 25.53
C SER A 426 -9.38 0.76 24.60
N SER A 427 -10.49 1.45 24.87
CA SER A 427 -11.13 2.42 23.94
C SER A 427 -10.96 3.90 24.29
N LYS A 428 -10.14 4.24 25.29
CA LYS A 428 -9.93 5.63 25.71
C LYS A 428 -9.15 6.42 24.66
N THR A 429 -9.64 7.61 24.31
CA THR A 429 -8.93 8.55 23.44
C THR A 429 -7.67 9.06 24.13
N GLU A 430 -6.54 8.95 23.45
CA GLU A 430 -5.25 9.45 23.92
C GLU A 430 -4.69 10.48 22.93
N PRO A 431 -3.95 11.49 23.40
CA PRO A 431 -3.30 12.44 22.51
C PRO A 431 -2.24 11.71 21.66
N LEU A 432 -2.20 12.06 20.38
CA LEU A 432 -1.20 11.57 19.44
C LEU A 432 -0.01 12.52 19.46
N SER A 433 1.17 12.00 19.75
CA SER A 433 2.43 12.73 19.67
C SER A 433 3.20 12.30 18.43
N THR A 434 3.77 13.29 17.75
CA THR A 434 4.60 13.10 16.56
C THR A 434 6.01 13.61 16.84
N SER A 435 7.00 12.90 16.31
CA SER A 435 8.37 13.36 16.27
C SER A 435 8.92 13.26 14.87
N SER A 436 9.33 14.40 14.32
CA SER A 436 10.10 14.45 13.09
C SER A 436 11.58 14.50 13.44
N SER A 437 12.35 13.49 13.06
CA SER A 437 13.80 13.60 13.11
C SER A 437 14.25 14.32 11.84
N SER A 438 14.68 15.57 11.96
CA SER A 438 15.61 16.11 10.96
C SER A 438 16.80 15.16 10.96
N SER A 439 17.02 14.49 9.84
CA SER A 439 18.16 13.62 9.61
C SER A 439 19.40 14.20 10.29
N SER A 440 19.96 13.44 11.21
CA SER A 440 21.33 13.63 11.67
C SER A 440 22.21 13.54 10.43
N SER A 441 22.60 14.68 9.85
CA SER A 441 23.76 14.84 8.98
C SER A 441 24.22 13.56 8.26
N ARG A 442 23.36 13.00 7.40
CA ARG A 442 23.81 12.27 6.23
C ARG A 442 23.55 13.24 5.09
N ASN A 443 24.60 13.92 4.66
CA ASN A 443 24.59 14.74 3.45
C ASN A 443 24.39 13.81 2.23
N HIS A 444 23.17 13.33 2.03
CA HIS A 444 22.74 12.69 0.79
C HIS A 444 21.38 13.30 0.43
N SER A 445 21.44 14.47 -0.21
CA SER A 445 20.28 15.05 -0.88
C SER A 445 19.98 14.20 -2.11
N VAL A 446 19.04 13.27 -2.03
CA VAL A 446 18.67 12.40 -3.17
C VAL A 446 18.11 13.26 -4.32
N ASN A 447 19.00 13.74 -5.18
CA ASN A 447 18.73 14.51 -6.39
C ASN A 447 18.98 13.61 -7.61
N PRO A 448 18.03 12.72 -7.98
CA PRO A 448 18.25 11.78 -9.07
C PRO A 448 18.44 12.53 -10.39
N GLY A 449 19.42 12.11 -11.17
CA GLY A 449 19.74 12.75 -12.44
C GLY A 449 20.81 12.01 -13.21
N ILE A 450 21.35 12.65 -14.24
CA ILE A 450 22.32 12.07 -15.17
C ILE A 450 23.63 12.83 -15.06
N ILE A 451 24.72 12.12 -14.83
CA ILE A 451 26.08 12.61 -15.08
C ILE A 451 26.40 12.35 -16.55
N TYR A 452 26.88 13.36 -17.27
CA TYR A 452 27.31 13.21 -18.66
C TYR A 452 28.76 13.63 -18.85
N VAL A 453 29.39 13.01 -19.85
CA VAL A 453 30.62 13.48 -20.46
C VAL A 453 30.31 13.94 -21.88
N MET A 454 30.64 15.18 -22.20
CA MET A 454 30.43 15.76 -23.53
C MET A 454 31.72 16.30 -24.12
N ARG A 455 31.78 16.38 -25.44
CA ARG A 455 32.86 17.08 -26.16
C ARG A 455 32.34 17.85 -27.36
N CYS A 456 33.11 18.83 -27.79
CA CYS A 456 32.85 19.65 -28.96
C CYS A 456 34.02 19.47 -29.93
N ALA A 457 33.79 19.56 -31.25
CA ALA A 457 34.85 19.37 -32.25
C ALA A 457 35.96 20.43 -32.16
N ALA A 458 35.64 21.63 -31.65
CA ALA A 458 36.59 22.70 -31.38
C ALA A 458 37.47 22.46 -30.13
N HIS A 459 37.17 21.45 -29.31
CA HIS A 459 38.02 21.09 -28.18
C HIS A 459 39.29 20.36 -28.64
N GLY A 460 40.41 20.64 -27.96
CA GLY A 460 41.64 19.88 -28.11
C GLY A 460 41.45 18.40 -27.77
N LYS A 461 42.43 17.58 -28.19
CA LYS A 461 42.43 16.14 -27.88
C LYS A 461 42.34 15.93 -26.36
N ASP A 462 41.54 14.96 -25.94
CA ASP A 462 41.36 14.58 -24.52
C ASP A 462 40.79 15.70 -23.62
N ILE A 463 40.04 16.66 -24.21
CA ILE A 463 39.29 17.68 -23.47
C ILE A 463 37.80 17.34 -23.46
N PHE A 464 37.25 17.21 -22.25
CA PHE A 464 35.85 16.86 -22.03
C PHE A 464 35.17 17.85 -21.09
N LYS A 465 33.88 18.09 -21.32
CA LYS A 465 32.99 18.72 -20.36
C LYS A 465 32.31 17.63 -19.55
N ILE A 466 32.30 17.77 -18.24
CA ILE A 466 31.62 16.84 -17.33
C ILE A 466 30.60 17.65 -16.56
N GLY A 467 29.35 17.20 -16.52
CA GLY A 467 28.35 17.88 -15.71
C GLY A 467 27.10 17.06 -15.50
N LEU A 468 26.13 17.63 -14.80
CA LEU A 468 24.86 16.99 -14.49
C LEU A 468 23.68 17.55 -15.29
N THR A 469 22.62 16.76 -15.38
CA THR A 469 21.30 17.21 -15.77
C THR A 469 20.20 16.37 -15.12
N THR A 470 19.07 16.98 -14.80
CA THR A 470 17.84 16.29 -14.36
C THR A 470 16.89 15.98 -15.53
N ARG A 471 17.35 16.21 -16.76
CA ARG A 471 16.70 15.87 -18.04
C ARG A 471 17.60 14.89 -18.79
N THR A 472 17.27 14.52 -20.04
CA THR A 472 18.17 13.70 -20.89
C THR A 472 19.43 14.48 -21.31
N ALA A 473 20.61 13.84 -21.43
CA ALA A 473 21.81 14.56 -21.86
C ALA A 473 21.71 15.09 -23.30
N ASP A 474 20.90 14.49 -24.18
CA ASP A 474 20.65 15.01 -25.53
C ASP A 474 19.99 16.40 -25.51
N LEU A 475 18.95 16.58 -24.68
CA LEU A 475 18.31 17.89 -24.49
C LEU A 475 19.32 18.91 -23.94
N ARG A 476 20.14 18.50 -22.96
CA ARG A 476 21.17 19.36 -22.38
C ARG A 476 22.27 19.73 -23.40
N SER A 477 22.65 18.79 -24.25
CA SER A 477 23.61 19.01 -25.34
C SER A 477 23.10 20.06 -26.34
N ASN A 478 21.82 19.97 -26.71
CA ASN A 478 21.17 20.94 -27.59
C ASN A 478 21.10 22.34 -26.97
N GLU A 479 20.76 22.45 -25.67
CA GLU A 479 20.78 23.72 -24.93
C GLU A 479 22.18 24.36 -24.96
N LEU A 480 23.22 23.59 -24.65
CA LEU A 480 24.60 24.09 -24.65
C LEU A 480 25.08 24.49 -26.04
N THR A 481 24.73 23.71 -27.05
CA THR A 481 25.02 23.97 -28.47
C THR A 481 24.31 25.22 -28.99
N SER A 482 23.08 25.49 -28.51
CA SER A 482 22.29 26.67 -28.91
C SER A 482 22.77 27.99 -28.28
N SER A 483 23.67 27.92 -27.30
CA SER A 483 24.22 29.12 -26.66
C SER A 483 25.23 29.83 -27.56
N THR A 484 25.17 31.16 -27.63
CA THR A 484 26.08 32.01 -28.44
C THR A 484 27.55 31.97 -27.99
N SER A 485 27.86 31.14 -26.99
CA SER A 485 29.17 30.98 -26.36
C SER A 485 29.84 29.64 -26.68
N ALA A 486 29.16 28.75 -27.40
CA ALA A 486 29.70 27.47 -27.86
C ALA A 486 30.40 27.64 -29.23
N PRO A 487 31.65 27.20 -29.38
CA PRO A 487 32.38 27.33 -30.65
C PRO A 487 31.94 26.33 -31.73
N ASP A 488 31.32 25.20 -31.35
CA ASP A 488 30.76 24.17 -32.24
C ASP A 488 29.78 23.28 -31.44
N GLN A 489 29.15 22.29 -32.09
CA GLN A 489 28.17 21.38 -31.49
C GLN A 489 28.77 20.51 -30.37
N PHE A 490 28.05 20.38 -29.26
CA PHE A 490 28.36 19.40 -28.23
C PHE A 490 27.79 18.03 -28.61
N LEU A 491 28.59 16.98 -28.37
CA LEU A 491 28.21 15.59 -28.55
C LEU A 491 28.35 14.89 -27.20
N VAL A 492 27.33 14.12 -26.83
CA VAL A 492 27.36 13.22 -25.66
C VAL A 492 28.32 12.09 -25.98
N VAL A 493 29.33 11.92 -25.13
CA VAL A 493 30.30 10.83 -25.22
C VAL A 493 29.77 9.62 -24.46
N GLU A 494 29.28 9.85 -23.24
CA GLU A 494 28.66 8.84 -22.38
C GLU A 494 27.85 9.53 -21.27
N GLU A 495 26.89 8.82 -20.70
CA GLU A 495 26.01 9.30 -19.63
C GLU A 495 25.67 8.18 -18.64
N TRP A 496 25.42 8.53 -17.38
CA TRP A 496 25.07 7.60 -16.30
C TRP A 496 23.94 8.15 -15.45
N GLU A 497 22.92 7.34 -15.20
CA GLU A 497 21.88 7.62 -14.21
C GLU A 497 22.43 7.40 -12.80
N VAL A 498 22.18 8.35 -11.91
CA VAL A 498 22.67 8.32 -10.53
C VAL A 498 21.58 8.80 -9.56
N GLY A 499 21.50 8.19 -8.39
CA GLY A 499 20.53 8.54 -7.34
C GLY A 499 20.71 9.95 -6.76
N ASP A 500 21.93 10.49 -6.79
CA ASP A 500 22.26 11.86 -6.36
C ASP A 500 23.28 12.49 -7.32
N CYS A 501 22.79 13.14 -8.37
CA CYS A 501 23.62 13.73 -9.42
C CYS A 501 24.39 14.97 -8.96
N GLU A 502 23.87 15.72 -7.99
CA GLU A 502 24.56 16.90 -7.44
C GLU A 502 25.77 16.47 -6.61
N LEU A 503 25.60 15.46 -5.75
CA LEU A 503 26.71 14.91 -4.98
C LEU A 503 27.72 14.20 -5.88
N ALA A 504 27.26 13.40 -6.84
CA ALA A 504 28.12 12.72 -7.80
C ALA A 504 28.97 13.72 -8.58
N GLU A 505 28.37 14.75 -9.17
CA GLU A 505 29.09 15.78 -9.91
C GLU A 505 30.15 16.46 -9.04
N LYS A 506 29.77 16.84 -7.82
CA LYS A 506 30.68 17.49 -6.88
C LYS A 506 31.92 16.64 -6.59
N ILE A 507 31.73 15.36 -6.24
CA ILE A 507 32.84 14.45 -5.95
C ILE A 507 33.68 14.18 -7.19
N ILE A 508 33.06 14.01 -8.36
CA ILE A 508 33.75 13.85 -9.64
C ILE A 508 34.64 15.07 -9.93
N HIS A 509 34.11 16.29 -9.77
CA HIS A 509 34.86 17.53 -9.99
C HIS A 509 36.01 17.66 -8.99
N GLU A 510 35.81 17.32 -7.72
CA GLU A 510 36.86 17.32 -6.70
C GLU A 510 37.99 16.34 -7.04
N ARG A 511 37.66 15.11 -7.47
CA ARG A 511 38.65 14.09 -7.87
C ARG A 511 39.38 14.44 -9.15
N LEU A 512 38.71 15.13 -10.08
CA LEU A 512 39.27 15.56 -11.36
C LEU A 512 39.86 16.97 -11.33
N GLU A 513 39.84 17.68 -10.20
CA GLU A 513 40.38 19.03 -10.06
C GLU A 513 41.82 19.19 -10.61
N PRO A 514 42.76 18.22 -10.43
CA PRO A 514 44.09 18.31 -11.03
C PRO A 514 44.11 18.34 -12.57
N PHE A 515 43.03 17.87 -13.22
CA PHE A 515 42.87 17.85 -14.66
C PHE A 515 42.01 19.01 -15.18
N ARG A 516 41.50 19.87 -14.30
CA ARG A 516 40.60 20.97 -14.66
C ARG A 516 41.34 22.08 -15.39
N ILE A 517 40.83 22.47 -16.56
CA ILE A 517 41.48 23.48 -17.42
C ILE A 517 41.24 24.90 -16.87
N ASN A 518 40.04 25.16 -16.37
CA ASN A 518 39.65 26.45 -15.84
C ASN A 518 38.88 26.25 -14.53
N PRO A 519 39.32 26.84 -13.40
CA PRO A 519 38.65 26.70 -12.11
C PRO A 519 37.17 27.12 -12.10
N LYS A 520 36.75 27.99 -13.04
CA LYS A 520 35.38 28.49 -13.16
C LYS A 520 34.51 27.72 -14.15
N ARG A 521 35.06 26.70 -14.82
CA ARG A 521 34.33 25.94 -15.85
C ARG A 521 34.57 24.44 -15.67
N GLU A 522 33.64 23.64 -16.15
CA GLU A 522 33.62 22.19 -15.92
C GLU A 522 34.29 21.43 -17.08
N PHE A 523 35.48 21.91 -17.50
CA PHE A 523 36.26 21.29 -18.58
C PHE A 523 37.54 20.68 -18.03
N PHE A 524 37.82 19.44 -18.43
CA PHE A 524 38.92 18.63 -17.90
C PHE A 524 39.77 18.08 -19.06
N HIS A 525 41.09 18.13 -18.91
CA HIS A 525 42.06 17.62 -19.87
C HIS A 525 42.71 16.34 -19.34
N ALA A 526 42.15 15.20 -19.71
CA ALA A 526 42.61 13.87 -19.32
C ALA A 526 42.15 12.82 -20.33
N ARG A 527 42.90 11.71 -20.45
CA ARG A 527 42.47 10.57 -21.26
C ARG A 527 41.11 10.09 -20.78
N TYR A 528 40.22 9.76 -21.73
CA TYR A 528 38.86 9.30 -21.41
C TYR A 528 38.83 8.16 -20.39
N SER A 529 39.76 7.21 -20.48
CA SER A 529 39.88 6.08 -19.54
C SER A 529 40.07 6.51 -18.08
N VAL A 530 40.70 7.66 -17.83
CA VAL A 530 40.91 8.21 -16.48
C VAL A 530 39.64 8.89 -15.98
N ILE A 531 38.95 9.63 -16.86
CA ILE A 531 37.66 10.26 -16.52
C ILE A 531 36.62 9.18 -16.22
N PHE A 532 36.52 8.17 -17.09
CA PHE A 532 35.62 7.03 -16.93
C PHE A 532 35.85 6.29 -15.62
N SER A 533 37.10 5.98 -15.27
CA SER A 533 37.38 5.27 -14.00
C SER A 533 36.95 6.09 -12.79
N VAL A 534 37.21 7.40 -12.78
CA VAL A 534 36.82 8.27 -11.67
C VAL A 534 35.30 8.37 -11.54
N ILE A 535 34.58 8.55 -12.66
CA ILE A 535 33.12 8.63 -12.65
C ILE A 535 32.53 7.32 -12.13
N ARG A 536 32.96 6.19 -12.68
CA ARG A 536 32.49 4.86 -12.26
C ARG A 536 32.74 4.60 -10.77
N ASP A 537 33.94 4.92 -10.28
CA ASP A 537 34.28 4.70 -8.87
C ASP A 537 33.42 5.58 -7.95
N VAL A 538 33.11 6.82 -8.35
CA VAL A 538 32.19 7.70 -7.60
C VAL A 538 30.75 7.18 -7.63
N ILE A 539 30.28 6.70 -8.77
CA ILE A 539 28.93 6.13 -8.90
C ILE A 539 28.79 4.90 -8.01
N ALA A 540 29.76 3.99 -8.02
CA ALA A 540 29.75 2.80 -7.16
C ALA A 540 29.81 3.13 -5.65
N GLU A 541 30.38 4.28 -5.27
CA GLU A 541 30.38 4.74 -3.87
C GLU A 541 29.05 5.36 -3.45
N ILE A 542 28.33 6.00 -4.38
CA ILE A 542 27.05 6.67 -4.12
C ILE A 542 25.87 5.71 -4.26
N ASP A 543 25.98 4.74 -5.17
CA ASP A 543 24.98 3.73 -5.50
C ASP A 543 25.62 2.33 -5.49
N PRO A 544 25.69 1.68 -4.31
CA PRO A 544 26.35 0.38 -4.15
C PRO A 544 25.71 -0.77 -4.94
N ASP A 545 24.48 -0.56 -5.43
CA ASP A 545 23.72 -1.53 -6.23
C ASP A 545 23.93 -1.33 -7.75
N PHE A 546 24.80 -0.40 -8.17
CA PHE A 546 25.18 -0.19 -9.57
C PHE A 546 26.04 -1.37 -10.08
N GLU A 547 25.40 -2.46 -10.51
CA GLU A 547 26.06 -3.61 -11.14
C GLU A 547 26.57 -3.30 -12.57
N ASN A 548 27.75 -3.87 -12.88
CA ASN A 548 28.59 -3.70 -14.08
C ASN A 548 27.90 -3.58 -15.45
#